data_AF-D3Z4X1-F1
#
_entry.id   AF-D3Z4X1-F1
#
_cell.length_a   1.000
_cell.length_b   1.000
_cell.length_c   1.000
_cell.angle_alpha   90.00
_cell.angle_beta   90.00
_cell.angle_gamma   90.00
#
_symmetry.space_group_name_H-M   'P 1'
#
loop_
_entity.id
_entity.type
_entity.pdbx_description
1 polymer ?
#
loop_
_entity_poly.entity_id
_entity_poly.type
_entity_poly.pdbx_seq_one_letter_code
_entity_poly.pdbx_strand_id
1 'polypeptide(L)'
;MSIQVQPDGPPSPTHLLSKLPIPDSQVLTINPALPVEDAAEDYARKLRQALQGDAVPVFDLLILGVGPDGHTCSLFPDHPLLQEREKIVAPISDSPKPPPQRVTLTLPVLNAAQSIIFVATGEGKAAVLKRILEDKEGTLPAALVQPRTGALCWFLDEAAARLLSVPFEKHSTL
;
A
#
# COMPACT_ATOMS: atom_id res chain seq x y z
N MET A 1 1.10 0.13 -2.00
CA MET A 1 2.03 0.87 -2.88
C MET A 1 2.91 1.76 -2.01
N SER A 2 4.22 1.54 -1.93
CA SER A 2 5.14 2.55 -1.37
C SER A 2 5.74 3.35 -2.52
N ILE A 3 5.71 4.67 -2.41
CA ILE A 3 6.42 5.51 -3.37
C ILE A 3 7.72 5.94 -2.69
N GLN A 4 8.81 5.49 -3.29
CA GLN A 4 10.16 5.81 -2.88
C GLN A 4 10.46 7.24 -3.28
N VAL A 5 10.94 8.06 -2.35
CA VAL A 5 11.50 9.37 -2.69
C VAL A 5 12.95 9.09 -3.10
N GLN A 6 13.21 9.02 -4.40
CA GLN A 6 14.58 8.98 -4.92
C GLN A 6 14.95 10.36 -5.46
N PRO A 7 16.08 10.95 -5.04
CA PRO A 7 16.46 12.30 -5.45
C PRO A 7 16.90 12.42 -6.92
N ASP A 8 17.23 11.32 -7.61
CA ASP A 8 17.80 11.42 -8.96
C ASP A 8 17.31 10.29 -9.89
N GLY A 9 16.36 10.62 -10.77
CA GLY A 9 16.02 9.82 -11.94
C GLY A 9 15.03 10.57 -12.82
N PRO A 10 15.26 10.70 -14.14
CA PRO A 10 14.25 11.29 -15.01
C PRO A 10 12.95 10.47 -14.91
N PRO A 11 11.77 11.11 -14.94
CA PRO A 11 10.51 10.36 -15.00
C PRO A 11 10.58 9.39 -16.17
N SER A 12 10.37 8.10 -15.90
CA SER A 12 10.46 7.08 -16.94
C SER A 12 9.42 7.39 -18.03
N PRO A 13 9.83 7.45 -19.32
CA PRO A 13 9.01 8.01 -20.40
C PRO A 13 7.80 7.12 -20.81
N THR A 14 7.50 6.04 -20.11
CA THR A 14 6.38 5.15 -20.41
C THR A 14 5.83 4.47 -19.16
N HIS A 15 4.89 5.12 -18.49
CA HIS A 15 4.08 4.52 -17.43
C HIS A 15 2.67 4.23 -17.95
N LEU A 16 1.99 3.22 -17.39
CA LEU A 16 0.64 2.80 -17.83
C LEU A 16 -0.34 3.97 -18.01
N LEU A 17 -0.32 4.92 -17.07
CA LEU A 17 -1.25 6.06 -17.08
C LEU A 17 -1.05 6.98 -18.29
N SER A 18 0.17 7.08 -18.86
CA SER A 18 0.42 7.88 -20.07
C SER A 18 -0.13 7.26 -21.35
N LYS A 19 -0.66 6.02 -21.27
CA LYS A 19 -1.36 5.33 -22.37
C LYS A 19 -2.87 5.43 -22.27
N LEU A 20 -3.39 6.06 -21.21
CA LEU A 20 -4.82 6.19 -20.97
C LEU A 20 -5.24 7.66 -21.14
N PRO A 21 -6.48 7.93 -21.59
CA PRO A 21 -7.00 9.29 -21.74
C PRO A 21 -7.44 9.86 -20.37
N ILE A 22 -6.53 9.87 -19.39
CA ILE A 22 -6.78 10.42 -18.05
C ILE A 22 -6.18 11.82 -18.00
N PRO A 23 -6.96 12.87 -17.67
CA PRO A 23 -6.42 14.20 -17.42
C PRO A 23 -5.33 14.20 -16.35
N ASP A 24 -4.21 14.89 -16.58
CA ASP A 24 -3.10 14.97 -15.61
C ASP A 24 -3.54 15.50 -14.24
N SER A 25 -4.57 16.37 -14.21
CA SER A 25 -5.17 16.88 -12.98
C SER A 25 -5.82 15.81 -12.09
N GLN A 26 -6.12 14.64 -12.66
CA GLN A 26 -6.66 13.48 -11.93
C GLN A 26 -5.57 12.50 -11.48
N VAL A 27 -4.30 12.72 -11.86
CA VAL A 27 -3.16 11.89 -11.47
C VAL A 27 -2.38 12.59 -10.36
N LEU A 28 -2.66 12.21 -9.11
CA LEU A 28 -1.99 12.79 -7.95
C LEU A 28 -0.74 11.99 -7.59
N THR A 29 0.42 12.61 -7.74
CA THR A 29 1.73 12.01 -7.41
C THR A 29 2.36 12.65 -6.18
N ILE A 30 3.16 11.85 -5.46
CA ILE A 30 4.09 12.34 -4.44
C ILE A 30 5.21 13.08 -5.16
N ASN A 31 5.61 14.25 -4.65
CA ASN A 31 6.69 15.03 -5.23
C ASN A 31 8.05 14.54 -4.68
N PRO A 32 8.89 13.85 -5.48
CA PRO A 32 10.15 13.30 -5.00
C PRO A 32 11.26 14.36 -4.84
N ALA A 33 11.05 15.57 -5.35
CA ALA A 33 12.01 16.67 -5.23
C ALA A 33 11.96 17.38 -3.87
N LEU A 34 10.95 17.06 -3.04
CA LEU A 34 10.81 17.61 -1.69
C LEU A 34 11.47 16.70 -0.64
N PRO A 35 11.95 17.26 0.48
CA PRO A 35 12.25 16.48 1.68
C PRO A 35 11.07 15.59 2.08
N VAL A 36 11.33 14.44 2.70
CA VAL A 36 10.30 13.40 2.91
C VAL A 36 9.11 13.90 3.73
N GLU A 37 9.36 14.76 4.71
CA GLU A 37 8.33 15.43 5.52
C GLU A 37 7.44 16.32 4.65
N ASP A 38 8.05 17.22 3.86
CA ASP A 38 7.34 18.15 2.98
C ASP A 38 6.58 17.41 1.87
N ALA A 39 7.15 16.31 1.35
CA ALA A 39 6.52 15.45 0.35
C ALA A 39 5.26 14.77 0.92
N ALA A 40 5.30 14.32 2.18
CA ALA A 40 4.14 13.74 2.85
C ALA A 40 3.03 14.77 3.08
N GLU A 41 3.37 15.98 3.51
CA GLU A 41 2.42 17.08 3.69
C GLU A 41 1.80 17.54 2.37
N ASP A 42 2.62 17.65 1.32
CA ASP A 42 2.17 17.97 -0.04
C ASP A 42 1.16 16.95 -0.55
N TYR A 43 1.48 15.66 -0.40
CA TYR A 43 0.59 14.60 -0.84
C TYR A 43 -0.69 14.54 -0.01
N ALA A 44 -0.61 14.73 1.31
CA ALA A 44 -1.80 14.83 2.16
C ALA A 44 -2.73 15.96 1.72
N ARG A 45 -2.17 17.12 1.37
CA ARG A 45 -2.95 18.28 0.88
C ARG A 45 -3.65 17.97 -0.43
N LYS A 46 -2.94 17.38 -1.40
CA LYS A 46 -3.49 16.94 -2.70
C LYS A 46 -4.67 15.97 -2.51
N LEU A 47 -4.51 14.97 -1.64
CA LEU A 47 -5.56 13.99 -1.36
C LEU A 47 -6.80 14.64 -0.72
N ARG A 48 -6.63 15.53 0.26
CA ARG A 48 -7.76 16.24 0.89
C ARG A 48 -8.53 17.11 -0.09
N GLN A 49 -7.83 17.78 -1.01
CA GLN A 49 -8.47 18.62 -2.03
C GLN A 49 -9.26 17.79 -3.04
N ALA A 50 -8.74 16.63 -3.43
CA ALA A 50 -9.34 15.80 -4.46
C ALA A 50 -10.49 14.93 -3.95
N LEU A 51 -10.37 14.35 -2.77
CA LEU A 51 -11.33 13.40 -2.21
C LEU A 51 -12.40 14.04 -1.30
N GLN A 52 -12.54 15.37 -1.37
CA GLN A 52 -13.55 16.21 -0.68
C GLN A 52 -14.47 15.45 0.28
N GLY A 53 -14.26 15.55 1.60
CA GLY A 53 -15.04 14.75 2.55
C GLY A 53 -14.56 14.84 3.99
N ASP A 54 -14.88 13.80 4.77
CA ASP A 54 -14.54 13.63 6.18
C ASP A 54 -13.03 13.80 6.47
N ALA A 55 -12.69 13.87 7.77
CA ALA A 55 -11.30 14.03 8.21
C ALA A 55 -10.33 12.95 7.66
N VAL A 56 -10.84 11.74 7.35
CA VAL A 56 -10.08 10.64 6.75
C VAL A 56 -10.61 10.36 5.34
N PRO A 57 -9.76 10.42 4.29
CA PRO A 57 -10.19 10.14 2.93
C PRO A 57 -10.58 8.67 2.76
N VAL A 58 -11.68 8.44 2.04
CA VAL A 58 -12.18 7.10 1.68
C VAL A 58 -11.84 6.84 0.21
N PHE A 59 -11.04 5.81 -0.04
CA PHE A 59 -10.73 5.36 -1.40
C PHE A 59 -11.72 4.29 -1.85
N ASP A 60 -12.17 4.37 -3.10
CA ASP A 60 -12.98 3.30 -3.70
C ASP A 60 -12.20 1.99 -3.81
N LEU A 61 -10.93 2.07 -4.22
CA LEU A 61 -10.05 0.93 -4.38
C LEU A 61 -8.60 1.28 -4.02
N LEU A 62 -7.99 0.41 -3.21
CA LEU A 62 -6.54 0.39 -2.98
C LEU A 62 -5.93 -0.90 -3.52
N ILE A 63 -4.92 -0.79 -4.37
CA ILE A 63 -4.12 -1.92 -4.85
C ILE A 63 -2.80 -1.95 -4.07
N LEU A 64 -2.63 -3.00 -3.28
CA LEU A 64 -1.54 -3.16 -2.33
C LEU A 64 -0.69 -4.38 -2.69
N GLY A 65 0.57 -4.34 -2.25
CA GLY A 65 1.46 -5.49 -2.27
C GLY A 65 1.89 -5.82 -0.85
N VAL A 66 2.39 -7.02 -0.63
CA VAL A 66 2.92 -7.49 0.66
C VAL A 66 4.38 -7.90 0.53
N GLY A 67 5.24 -7.46 1.44
CA GLY A 67 6.63 -7.92 1.52
C GLY A 67 6.76 -9.31 2.16
N PRO A 68 7.89 -10.01 1.98
CA PRO A 68 8.13 -11.31 2.63
C PRO A 68 8.19 -11.24 4.17
N ASP A 69 8.35 -10.04 4.72
CA ASP A 69 8.30 -9.66 6.13
C ASP A 69 6.91 -9.18 6.58
N GLY A 70 5.91 -9.17 5.69
CA GLY A 70 4.53 -8.78 6.00
C GLY A 70 4.27 -7.28 5.92
N HIS A 71 5.27 -6.47 5.55
CA HIS A 71 5.05 -5.04 5.31
C HIS A 71 4.09 -4.81 4.14
N THR A 72 3.31 -3.74 4.22
CA THR A 72 2.53 -3.21 3.09
C THR A 72 2.74 -1.70 3.02
N CYS A 73 2.62 -1.11 1.84
CA CYS A 73 3.04 0.27 1.60
C CYS A 73 4.46 0.50 2.17
N SER A 74 4.66 1.48 3.06
CA SER A 74 5.89 1.65 3.84
C SER A 74 5.64 1.43 5.34
N LEU A 75 4.68 0.58 5.69
CA LEU A 75 4.36 0.18 7.05
C LEU A 75 5.09 -1.13 7.34
N PHE A 76 6.14 -1.07 8.17
CA PHE A 76 7.01 -2.20 8.47
C PHE A 76 6.72 -2.81 9.84
N PRO A 77 7.00 -4.12 10.04
CA PRO A 77 6.91 -4.75 11.35
C PRO A 77 7.69 -3.95 12.41
N ASP A 78 7.13 -3.87 13.62
CA ASP A 78 7.71 -3.20 14.80
C ASP A 78 8.03 -1.70 14.65
N HIS A 79 7.70 -1.09 13.51
CA HIS A 79 7.97 0.32 13.26
C HIS A 79 6.94 1.22 13.98
N PRO A 80 7.35 2.33 14.63
CA PRO A 80 6.43 3.23 15.35
C PRO A 80 5.27 3.75 14.51
N LEU A 81 5.46 3.85 13.18
CA LEU A 81 4.44 4.29 12.25
C LEU A 81 3.18 3.39 12.21
N LEU A 82 3.26 2.14 12.69
CA LEU A 82 2.07 1.30 12.90
C LEU A 82 1.14 1.84 13.98
N GLN A 83 1.61 2.76 14.84
CA GLN A 83 0.81 3.41 15.88
C GLN A 83 0.24 4.77 15.45
N GLU A 84 0.52 5.25 14.24
CA GLU A 84 -0.05 6.50 13.72
C GLU A 84 -1.58 6.37 13.55
N ARG A 85 -2.32 7.35 14.06
CA ARG A 85 -3.80 7.37 14.07
C ARG A 85 -4.41 8.66 13.52
N GLU A 86 -3.63 9.71 13.38
CA GLU A 86 -4.12 11.05 13.05
C GLU A 86 -3.76 11.45 11.61
N LYS A 87 -2.54 11.18 11.17
CA LYS A 87 -2.09 11.54 9.82
C LYS A 87 -2.71 10.62 8.78
N ILE A 88 -3.09 11.20 7.63
CA ILE A 88 -3.55 10.43 6.46
C ILE A 88 -2.39 9.92 5.59
N VAL A 89 -1.30 10.69 5.56
CA VAL A 89 -0.05 10.39 4.88
C VAL A 89 1.06 10.68 5.88
N ALA A 90 2.06 9.81 5.94
CA ALA A 90 3.19 9.99 6.83
C ALA A 90 4.52 9.84 6.09
N PRO A 91 5.55 10.61 6.48
CA PRO A 91 6.93 10.34 6.11
C PRO A 91 7.48 9.16 6.91
N ILE A 92 8.45 8.45 6.34
CA ILE A 92 9.34 7.53 7.04
C ILE A 92 10.75 7.84 6.54
N SER A 93 11.69 8.09 7.46
CA SER A 93 13.08 8.44 7.14
C SER A 93 14.09 7.34 7.47
N ASP A 94 13.62 6.29 8.14
CA ASP A 94 14.38 5.20 8.73
C ASP A 94 13.83 3.83 8.30
N SER A 95 13.34 3.73 7.05
CA SER A 95 12.85 2.45 6.53
C SER A 95 13.91 1.35 6.67
N PRO A 96 13.56 0.17 7.23
CA PRO A 96 14.50 -0.94 7.37
C PRO A 96 14.88 -1.57 6.01
N LYS A 97 14.30 -1.08 4.91
CA LYS A 97 14.59 -1.51 3.54
C LYS A 97 14.94 -0.30 2.68
N PRO A 98 15.98 -0.37 1.84
CA PRO A 98 16.33 0.74 0.96
C PRO A 98 15.23 1.04 -0.07
N PRO A 99 15.05 2.32 -0.45
CA PRO A 99 15.64 3.51 0.17
C PRO A 99 15.00 3.82 1.54
N PRO A 100 15.76 4.47 2.45
CA PRO A 100 15.32 4.73 3.82
C PRO A 100 14.16 5.73 3.90
N GLN A 101 14.12 6.69 2.97
CA GLN A 101 13.08 7.71 2.90
C GLN A 101 11.92 7.31 1.99
N ARG A 102 10.70 7.33 2.54
CA ARG A 102 9.46 7.02 1.81
C ARG A 102 8.31 7.87 2.32
N VAL A 103 7.27 7.97 1.50
CA VAL A 103 5.98 8.53 1.88
C VAL A 103 4.94 7.42 1.82
N THR A 104 4.03 7.33 2.79
CA THR A 104 3.05 6.24 2.88
C THR A 104 1.69 6.71 3.37
N LEU A 105 0.64 6.05 2.87
CA LEU A 105 -0.66 6.06 3.51
C LEU A 105 -0.57 5.32 4.85
N THR A 106 -1.35 5.78 5.83
CA THR A 106 -1.39 5.23 7.20
C THR A 106 -2.52 4.20 7.36
N LEU A 107 -2.46 3.37 8.40
CA LEU A 107 -3.50 2.37 8.67
C LEU A 107 -4.93 2.94 8.76
N PRO A 108 -5.18 4.11 9.37
CA PRO A 108 -6.51 4.73 9.34
C PRO A 108 -7.07 4.90 7.93
N VAL A 109 -6.24 5.33 6.97
CA VAL A 109 -6.65 5.53 5.58
C VAL A 109 -6.85 4.20 4.86
N LEU A 110 -5.92 3.25 5.03
CA LEU A 110 -6.06 1.92 4.44
C LEU A 110 -7.37 1.27 4.90
N ASN A 111 -7.68 1.33 6.20
CA ASN A 111 -8.86 0.70 6.79
C ASN A 111 -10.16 1.48 6.58
N ALA A 112 -10.09 2.68 6.00
CA ALA A 112 -11.26 3.46 5.58
C ALA A 112 -11.70 3.15 4.13
N ALA A 113 -10.88 2.45 3.33
CA ALA A 113 -11.19 2.19 1.92
C ALA A 113 -12.40 1.25 1.73
N GLN A 114 -13.16 1.47 0.65
CA GLN A 114 -14.31 0.64 0.26
C GLN A 114 -13.88 -0.72 -0.27
N SER A 115 -12.74 -0.81 -0.94
CA SER A 115 -12.18 -2.07 -1.42
C SER A 115 -10.65 -2.03 -1.39
N ILE A 116 -10.07 -3.17 -0.98
CA ILE A 116 -8.62 -3.36 -0.95
C ILE A 116 -8.31 -4.67 -1.64
N ILE A 117 -7.39 -4.60 -2.59
CA ILE A 117 -6.83 -5.76 -3.27
C ILE A 117 -5.36 -5.88 -2.91
N PHE A 118 -4.99 -6.97 -2.25
CA PHE A 118 -3.59 -7.38 -2.17
C PHE A 118 -3.23 -8.25 -3.36
N VAL A 119 -2.17 -7.89 -4.07
CA VAL A 119 -1.58 -8.71 -5.13
C VAL A 119 -0.23 -9.23 -4.66
N ALA A 120 -0.04 -10.55 -4.68
CA ALA A 120 1.20 -11.18 -4.25
C ALA A 120 1.53 -12.39 -5.11
N THR A 121 2.67 -12.36 -5.78
CA THR A 121 3.15 -13.43 -6.65
C THR A 121 4.50 -13.95 -6.21
N GLY A 122 4.77 -15.20 -6.54
CA GLY A 122 6.04 -15.86 -6.35
C GLY A 122 6.19 -16.57 -5.00
N GLU A 123 7.05 -17.58 -5.04
CA GLU A 123 7.32 -18.51 -3.96
C GLU A 123 7.70 -17.85 -2.62
N GLY A 124 8.42 -16.73 -2.69
CA GLY A 124 8.89 -15.97 -1.53
C GLY A 124 7.77 -15.32 -0.70
N LYS A 125 6.52 -15.37 -1.15
CA LYS A 125 5.36 -14.85 -0.41
C LYS A 125 4.64 -15.92 0.42
N ALA A 126 4.89 -17.20 0.16
CA ALA A 126 4.06 -18.27 0.70
C ALA A 126 4.06 -18.33 2.24
N ALA A 127 5.22 -18.24 2.86
CA ALA A 127 5.34 -18.31 4.32
C ALA A 127 4.63 -17.12 5.02
N VAL A 128 4.79 -15.91 4.48
CA VAL A 128 4.16 -14.73 5.08
C VAL A 128 2.65 -14.68 4.84
N LEU A 129 2.18 -15.15 3.68
CA LEU A 129 0.75 -15.27 3.41
C LEU A 129 0.08 -16.25 4.35
N LYS A 130 0.72 -17.40 4.63
CA LYS A 130 0.23 -18.35 5.64
C LYS A 130 0.09 -17.69 7.02
N ARG A 131 1.12 -16.95 7.46
CA ARG A 131 1.11 -16.23 8.74
C ARG A 131 -0.02 -15.21 8.84
N ILE A 132 -0.28 -14.48 7.75
CA ILE A 132 -1.33 -13.46 7.70
C ILE A 132 -2.73 -14.08 7.64
N LEU A 133 -2.95 -15.03 6.72
CA LEU A 133 -4.29 -15.50 6.35
C LEU A 133 -4.79 -16.65 7.21
N GLU A 134 -3.89 -17.47 7.76
CA GLU A 134 -4.28 -18.67 8.53
C GLU A 134 -3.88 -18.56 10.00
N ASP A 135 -2.61 -18.25 10.26
CA ASP A 135 -2.09 -18.18 11.63
C ASP A 135 -2.56 -16.88 12.32
N LYS A 136 -3.13 -15.96 11.54
CA LYS A 136 -3.70 -14.67 11.99
C LYS A 136 -2.72 -13.89 12.85
N GLU A 137 -1.47 -13.80 12.42
CA GLU A 137 -0.44 -13.04 13.10
C GLU A 137 -0.71 -11.53 12.99
N GLY A 138 -1.50 -11.02 13.94
CA GLY A 138 -2.01 -9.65 13.96
C GLY A 138 -0.97 -8.56 14.20
N THR A 139 0.30 -8.89 14.37
CA THR A 139 1.41 -7.92 14.46
C THR A 139 1.94 -7.52 13.09
N LEU A 140 1.65 -8.29 12.04
CA LEU A 140 2.14 -8.01 10.69
C LEU A 140 1.37 -6.85 10.05
N PRO A 141 2.05 -5.86 9.42
CA PRO A 141 1.40 -4.69 8.85
C PRO A 141 0.28 -5.01 7.85
N ALA A 142 0.47 -6.00 6.98
CA ALA A 142 -0.57 -6.42 6.04
C ALA A 142 -1.76 -7.12 6.72
N ALA A 143 -1.55 -7.79 7.86
CA ALA A 143 -2.64 -8.37 8.66
C ALA A 143 -3.48 -7.31 9.38
N LEU A 144 -2.86 -6.16 9.71
CA LEU A 144 -3.52 -4.98 10.31
C LEU A 144 -4.42 -4.22 9.31
N VAL A 145 -4.32 -4.52 8.02
CA VAL A 145 -5.23 -3.97 7.00
C VAL A 145 -6.53 -4.76 7.03
N GLN A 146 -7.53 -4.19 7.69
CA GLN A 146 -8.88 -4.72 7.92
C GLN A 146 -9.88 -3.59 7.64
N PRO A 147 -10.37 -3.42 6.40
CA PRO A 147 -11.30 -2.35 6.06
C PRO A 147 -12.58 -2.47 6.90
N ARG A 148 -13.04 -1.35 7.47
CA ARG A 148 -14.16 -1.36 8.45
C ARG A 148 -15.51 -1.69 7.82
N THR A 149 -15.75 -1.18 6.61
CA THR A 149 -17.02 -1.28 5.88
C THR A 149 -16.83 -1.81 4.45
N GLY A 150 -15.58 -2.04 4.04
CA GLY A 150 -15.21 -2.42 2.69
C GLY A 150 -14.86 -3.89 2.52
N ALA A 151 -14.53 -4.26 1.28
CA ALA A 151 -14.07 -5.60 0.92
C ALA A 151 -12.54 -5.71 0.95
N LEU A 152 -12.03 -6.87 1.36
CA LEU A 152 -10.61 -7.22 1.31
C LEU A 152 -10.43 -8.49 0.48
N CYS A 153 -9.68 -8.40 -0.62
CA CYS A 153 -9.39 -9.52 -1.52
C CYS A 153 -7.89 -9.75 -1.67
N TRP A 154 -7.51 -11.01 -1.83
CA TRP A 154 -6.13 -11.44 -2.06
C TRP A 154 -6.03 -12.15 -3.41
N PHE A 155 -5.22 -11.61 -4.32
CA PHE A 155 -4.93 -12.17 -5.63
C PHE A 155 -3.52 -12.75 -5.61
N LEU A 156 -3.46 -14.08 -5.65
CA LEU A 156 -2.25 -14.87 -5.46
C LEU A 156 -1.99 -15.75 -6.67
N ASP A 157 -0.72 -15.94 -7.03
CA ASP A 157 -0.35 -17.05 -7.92
C ASP A 157 -0.20 -18.35 -7.13
N GLU A 158 -0.08 -19.48 -7.84
CA GLU A 158 0.05 -20.80 -7.21
C GLU A 158 1.28 -20.89 -6.29
N ALA A 159 2.39 -20.28 -6.69
CA ALA A 159 3.63 -20.28 -5.92
C ALA A 159 3.50 -19.52 -4.60
N ALA A 160 2.78 -18.39 -4.58
CA ALA A 160 2.47 -17.63 -3.37
C ALA A 160 1.43 -18.35 -2.50
N ALA A 161 0.45 -19.04 -3.09
CA ALA A 161 -0.61 -19.74 -2.34
C ALA A 161 -0.23 -21.14 -1.84
N ARG A 162 0.92 -21.70 -2.25
CA ARG A 162 1.28 -23.12 -2.02
C ARG A 162 1.27 -23.62 -0.56
N LEU A 163 1.36 -22.73 0.43
CA LEU A 163 1.32 -23.09 1.85
C LEU A 163 -0.05 -22.84 2.49
N LEU A 164 -1.02 -22.34 1.74
CA LEU A 164 -2.38 -22.10 2.20
C LEU A 164 -3.22 -23.38 2.11
N SER A 165 -3.98 -23.62 3.16
CA SER A 165 -4.98 -24.65 3.34
C SER A 165 -6.41 -24.08 3.41
N VAL A 166 -6.56 -22.77 3.67
CA VAL A 166 -7.85 -22.07 3.61
C VAL A 166 -8.48 -22.22 2.22
N PRO A 167 -9.81 -22.39 2.11
CA PRO A 167 -10.48 -22.42 0.83
C PRO A 167 -10.28 -21.11 0.07
N PHE A 168 -9.90 -21.20 -1.21
CA PHE A 168 -9.85 -20.07 -2.12
C PHE A 168 -10.34 -20.51 -3.50
N GLU A 169 -10.92 -19.58 -4.25
CA GLU A 169 -11.32 -19.82 -5.62
C GLU A 169 -10.08 -19.84 -6.53
N LYS A 170 -9.91 -20.93 -7.27
CA LYS A 170 -8.89 -21.02 -8.32
C LYS A 170 -9.48 -20.52 -9.61
N HIS A 171 -9.04 -19.35 -10.04
CA HIS A 171 -9.40 -18.78 -11.33
C HIS A 171 -8.26 -19.06 -12.31
N SER A 172 -8.43 -20.06 -13.17
CA SER A 172 -7.55 -20.30 -14.32
C SER A 172 -8.22 -19.70 -15.55
N THR A 173 -7.64 -18.63 -16.08
CA THR A 173 -8.04 -18.08 -17.38
C THR A 173 -6.98 -18.48 -18.41
N LEU A 174 -7.35 -19.46 -19.24
CA LEU A 174 -6.77 -19.92 -20.52
C LEU A 174 -5.26 -20.19 -20.57
#